data_AF-A0A9P6XM38-F1
#
_entry.id   AF-A0A9P6XM38-F1
#
_cell.length_a   1.000
_cell.length_b   1.000
_cell.length_c   1.000
_cell.angle_alpha   90.00
_cell.angle_beta   90.00
_cell.angle_gamma   90.00
#
_symmetry.space_group_name_H-M   'P 1'
#
loop_
_entity.id
_entity.type
_entity.pdbx_description
1 polymer ?
#
loop_
_entity_poly.entity_id
_entity_poly.type
_entity_poly.pdbx_seq_one_letter_code
_entity_poly.pdbx_strand_id
1 'polypeptide(L)' 'MLSMMCAVHVLVEQVAVRTREGTQFANCYATNIYHKGPTGWRMVMHHSSPAPTEAGVLDLPAVPAMRH' A
#
# COMPACT_ATOMS: atom_id res chain seq x y z
N MET A 1 12.99 -24.66 -13.53
CA MET A 1 13.13 -23.29 -12.97
C MET A 1 12.02 -23.12 -11.95
N LEU A 2 12.32 -22.93 -10.67
CA LEU A 2 11.26 -22.63 -9.68
C LEU A 2 10.74 -21.23 -9.99
N SER A 3 9.50 -21.12 -10.48
CA SER A 3 8.83 -19.82 -10.64
C SER A 3 8.49 -19.30 -9.24
N MET A 4 9.04 -18.15 -8.86
CA MET A 4 8.68 -17.48 -7.61
C MET A 4 7.37 -16.72 -7.82
N MET A 5 6.35 -17.01 -7.02
CA MET A 5 5.10 -16.25 -7.09
C MET A 5 5.32 -14.82 -6.60
N CYS A 6 4.89 -13.85 -7.42
CA CYS A 6 4.99 -12.42 -7.15
C CYS A 6 3.58 -11.80 -7.19
N ALA A 7 3.32 -10.84 -6.30
CA ALA A 7 2.11 -10.01 -6.31
C ALA A 7 2.50 -8.54 -6.17
N VAL A 8 1.85 -7.68 -6.95
CA VAL A 8 2.07 -6.23 -6.93
C VAL A 8 0.74 -5.55 -6.62
N HIS A 9 0.72 -4.72 -5.59
CA HIS A 9 -0.43 -3.90 -5.22
C HIS A 9 -0.08 -2.43 -5.45
N VAL A 10 -0.97 -1.71 -6.12
CA VAL A 10 -0.91 -0.26 -6.29
C VAL A 10 -2.14 0.33 -5.63
N LEU A 11 -1.95 1.28 -4.74
CA LEU A 11 -3.01 1.88 -3.94
C LEU A 11 -2.64 3.31 -3.55
N VAL A 12 -3.63 4.09 -3.12
CA VAL A 12 -3.40 5.32 -2.38
C VAL A 12 -3.32 4.97 -0.89
N GLU A 13 -2.19 5.27 -0.26
CA GLU A 13 -2.02 5.15 1.19
C GLU A 13 -2.19 6.53 1.83
N GLN A 14 -2.92 6.58 2.95
CA GLN A 14 -3.01 7.78 3.77
C GLN A 14 -2.13 7.62 5.01
N VAL A 15 -1.15 8.51 5.15
CA VAL A 15 -0.17 8.51 6.24
C VAL A 15 -0.54 9.60 7.23
N ALA A 16 -0.72 9.22 8.50
CA ALA A 16 -0.91 10.14 9.60
C ALA A 16 0.44 10.69 10.07
N VAL A 17 0.61 12.01 10.01
CA VAL A 17 1.81 12.73 10.43
C VAL A 17 1.49 13.52 11.69
N ARG A 18 2.23 13.28 12.77
CA ARG A 18 2.09 14.06 14.01
C ARG A 18 2.89 15.36 13.89
N THR A 19 2.21 16.50 13.92
CA THR A 19 2.84 17.83 13.94
C THR A 19 2.53 18.56 15.25
N ARG A 20 3.05 19.78 15.44
CA ARG A 20 2.78 20.59 16.63
C ARG A 20 1.33 21.11 16.67
N GLU A 21 0.72 21.24 15.49
CA GLU A 21 -0.63 21.74 15.26
C GLU A 21 -1.68 20.60 15.32
N GLY A 22 -1.23 19.35 15.46
CA GLY A 22 -2.09 18.16 15.55
C GLY A 22 -1.68 17.06 14.57
N THR A 23 -2.52 16.03 14.44
CA THR A 23 -2.33 15.00 13.42
C THR A 23 -2.79 15.52 12.07
N GLN A 24 -1.90 15.54 11.08
CA GLN A 24 -2.20 15.82 9.69
C GLN A 24 -2.17 14.52 8.87
N PHE A 25 -2.78 14.53 7.69
CA PHE A 25 -2.79 13.39 6.79
C PHE A 25 -2.18 13.75 5.45
N ALA A 26 -1.31 12.89 4.95
CA ALA A 26 -0.72 12.98 3.62
C ALA A 26 -1.10 11.74 2.82
N ASN A 27 -1.43 11.91 1.55
CA ASN A 27 -1.67 10.78 0.66
C ASN A 27 -0.40 10.44 -0.11
N CYS A 28 -0.22 9.16 -0.41
CA CYS A 28 0.89 8.67 -1.21
C CYS A 28 0.39 7.65 -2.23
N TYR A 29 0.96 7.70 -3.43
CA TYR A 29 0.86 6.58 -4.36
C TYR A 29 1.86 5.52 -3.91
N ALA A 30 1.36 4.36 -3.50
CA ALA A 30 2.17 3.26 -3.00
C ALA A 30 2.20 2.10 -3.99
N THR A 31 3.39 1.53 -4.20
CA THR A 31 3.59 0.26 -4.91
C THR A 31 4.22 -0.74 -3.94
N ASN A 32 3.47 -1.80 -3.63
CA ASN A 32 3.87 -2.86 -2.73
C ASN A 32 4.12 -4.14 -3.51
N ILE A 33 5.35 -4.68 -3.44
CA ILE A 33 5.73 -5.93 -4.11
C ILE A 33 5.93 -7.02 -3.07
N TYR A 34 5.31 -8.18 -3.30
CA TYR A 34 5.36 -9.33 -2.42
C TYR A 34 5.89 -10.56 -3.14
N HIS A 35 6.72 -11.35 -2.46
CA HIS A 35 7.16 -12.66 -2.92
C HIS A 35 6.63 -13.76 -2.00
N LYS A 36 6.17 -14.87 -2.58
CA LYS A 36 5.78 -16.07 -1.81
C LYS A 36 7.00 -16.95 -1.56
N GLY A 37 7.35 -17.14 -0.29
CA GLY A 37 8.35 -18.09 0.16
C GLY A 37 7.74 -19.29 0.90
N PRO A 38 8.58 -20.23 1.39
CA PRO A 38 8.12 -21.40 2.13
C PRO A 38 7.29 -21.07 3.39
N THR A 39 7.56 -19.93 4.01
CA THR A 39 6.87 -19.46 5.23
C THR A 39 5.72 -18.48 4.94
N GLY A 40 5.31 -18.32 3.68
CA GLY A 40 4.22 -17.43 3.28
C GLY A 40 4.66 -16.22 2.46
N TRP A 41 3.80 -15.21 2.40
CA TRP A 41 4.05 -13.96 1.65
C TRP A 41 4.84 -12.98 2.50
N ARG A 42 5.83 -12.33 1.88
CA ARG A 42 6.58 -11.22 2.47
C ARG A 42 6.66 -10.07 1.48
N MET A 43 6.56 -8.84 1.98
CA MET A 43 6.84 -7.65 1.19
C MET A 43 8.36 -7.56 0.96
N VAL A 44 8.77 -7.30 -0.28
CA VAL A 44 10.18 -7.20 -0.67
C VAL A 44 10.57 -5.81 -1.19
N MET A 45 9.58 -5.01 -1.58
CA MET A 45 9.75 -3.62 -1.94
C MET A 45 8.49 -2.84 -1.58
N HIS A 46 8.70 -1.65 -1.03
CA HIS A 46 7.70 -0.62 -0.86
C HIS A 46 8.27 0.64 -1.52
N HIS A 47 7.56 1.17 -2.51
CA HIS A 47 7.83 2.48 -3.07
C HIS A 47 6.65 3.39 -2.79
N SER A 48 6.93 4.62 -2.37
CA SER A 48 5.92 5.60 -2.01
C SER A 48 6.34 6.98 -2.51
N SER A 49 5.39 7.70 -3.11
CA SER A 49 5.58 9.07 -3.60
C SER A 49 4.39 9.95 -3.22
N PRO A 50 4.58 11.27 -3.03
CA PRO A 50 3.49 12.18 -2.67
C PRO A 50 2.33 12.12 -3.67
N ALA A 51 1.10 12.07 -3.16
CA ALA A 51 -0.11 12.18 -3.95
C ALA A 51 -0.91 13.42 -3.54
N PRO A 52 -1.74 13.98 -4.44
CA PRO A 52 -2.67 15.05 -4.09
C PRO A 52 -3.59 14.69 -2.92
N THR A 53 -4.05 15.69 -2.16
CA THR A 53 -4.98 15.48 -1.04
C THR A 53 -6.30 14.83 -1.45
N GLU A 54 -6.68 14.96 -2.73
CA GLU A 54 -7.87 14.34 -3.33
C GLU A 54 -7.64 12.91 -3.85
N ALA A 55 -6.40 12.42 -3.86
CA ALA A 55 -6.10 11.04 -4.21
C ALA A 55 -6.77 10.11 -3.17
N GLY A 56 -7.62 9.19 -3.64
CA GLY A 56 -8.47 8.32 -2.81
C GLY A 56 -9.97 8.57 -2.94
N VAL A 57 -10.39 9.70 -3.53
CA VAL A 57 -11.83 9.99 -3.78
C VAL A 57 -12.37 9.23 -5.01
N LEU A 58 -11.49 8.74 -5.89
CA LEU A 58 -11.85 7.98 -7.10
C LEU A 58 -11.85 6.44 -6.90
N ASP A 59 -11.44 5.95 -5.72
CA ASP A 59 -11.37 4.51 -5.43
C ASP A 59 -12.72 4.01 -4.87
N LEU A 60 -13.62 3.67 -5.80
CA LEU A 60 -14.73 2.75 -5.55
C LEU A 60 -14.24 1.52 -4.78
N PRO A 61 -15.04 0.97 -3.85
CA PRO A 61 -14.57 0.26 -2.68
C PRO A 61 -13.64 -0.90 -3.02
N ALA A 62 -12.41 -0.85 -2.49
CA ALA A 62 -11.71 -2.07 -2.13
C ALA A 62 -12.48 -2.70 -0.97
N VAL A 63 -13.52 -3.49 -1.30
CA VAL A 63 -14.12 -4.44 -0.36
C VAL A 63 -12.96 -5.19 0.27
N PRO A 64 -12.83 -5.19 1.61
CA PRO A 64 -11.75 -5.91 2.25
C PRO A 64 -12.01 -7.39 1.98
N ALA A 65 -11.28 -7.96 1.02
CA ALA A 65 -11.21 -9.41 0.89
C ALA A 65 -10.48 -9.91 2.15
N MET A 66 -11.29 -10.27 3.15
CA MET A 66 -10.90 -10.99 4.35
C MET A 66 -9.93 -12.11 3.96
N ARG A 67 -8.66 -11.97 4.38
CA ARG A 67 -7.70 -13.07 4.29
C ARG A 67 -7.83 -13.91 5.56
N HIS A 68 -8.58 -15.00 5.44
CA HIS A 68 -8.36 -16.21 6.24
C HIS A 68 -7.10 -16.93 5.76
#